data_AF-A0A3M1K528-F1
#
_entry.id   AF-A0A3M1K528-F1
#
_cell.length_a   1.000
_cell.length_b   1.000
_cell.length_c   1.000
_cell.angle_alpha   90.00
_cell.angle_beta   90.00
_cell.angle_gamma   90.00
#
_symmetry.space_group_name_H-M   'P 1'
#
loop_
_entity.id
_entity.type
_entity.pdbx_description
1 polymer ?
#
loop_
_entity_poly.entity_id
_entity_poly.type
_entity_poly.pdbx_seq_one_letter_code
_entity_poly.pdbx_strand_id
1 'polypeptide(L)'
;MTEQVSEVPSSEEGPNFPPFDVTTFQPQVVWLAISFVLFYVILSRLVLPRIQRVMAEREERIAADLDEAERLHKELEELKEAIAERLAEARTRAQGILARARDEMREKSERELAALEERLGQRIRDAEDEIARAKDEILGRIDEIAHEAVHGVFARLGFSEPGEDEIREALEKARRQTQEAA
;
A
#
# COMPACT_ATOMS: atom_id res chain seq x y z
N MET A 1 52.48 106.03 54.10
CA MET A 1 53.23 105.18 55.05
C MET A 1 52.27 104.87 56.19
N THR A 2 51.99 103.57 56.33
CA THR A 2 51.41 102.88 57.49
C THR A 2 49.94 103.09 57.90
N GLU A 3 49.34 101.92 58.11
CA GLU A 3 48.04 101.50 58.63
C GLU A 3 47.49 102.23 59.87
N GLN A 4 46.16 102.22 60.00
CA GLN A 4 45.56 101.56 61.17
C GLN A 4 44.17 100.99 60.86
N VAL A 5 43.87 99.95 61.62
CA VAL A 5 42.84 98.91 61.49
C VAL A 5 41.80 99.09 62.60
N SER A 6 40.57 98.64 62.32
CA SER A 6 39.56 98.11 63.25
C SER A 6 38.76 99.07 64.14
N GLU A 7 37.46 99.17 63.83
CA GLU A 7 36.42 98.60 64.71
C GLU A 7 35.19 98.18 63.87
N VAL A 8 34.85 96.90 63.92
CA VAL A 8 33.65 96.30 63.33
C VAL A 8 32.57 96.23 64.42
N PRO A 9 31.42 96.90 64.29
CA PRO A 9 30.24 96.51 65.04
C PRO A 9 29.65 95.27 64.37
N SER A 10 29.79 94.15 65.07
CA SER A 10 29.16 92.87 64.80
C SER A 10 27.65 92.94 65.03
N SER A 11 26.89 92.77 63.94
CA SER A 11 25.55 92.17 63.98
C SER A 11 25.41 91.31 62.73
N GLU A 12 25.39 90.01 62.96
CA GLU A 12 25.54 88.92 62.00
C GLU A 12 24.34 88.81 61.06
N GLU A 13 24.57 88.87 59.75
CA GLU A 13 23.78 88.21 58.71
C GLU A 13 24.63 88.22 57.43
N GLY A 14 25.40 87.14 57.22
CA GLY A 14 26.35 87.02 56.11
C GLY A 14 25.65 86.97 54.73
N PRO A 15 26.38 87.28 53.64
CA PRO A 15 25.81 87.32 52.30
C PRO A 15 25.37 85.92 51.87
N ASN A 16 24.05 85.69 51.86
CA ASN A 16 23.45 84.46 51.36
C ASN A 16 23.80 84.33 49.86
N PHE A 17 24.66 83.37 49.51
CA PHE A 17 25.04 83.13 48.12
C PHE A 17 23.77 82.67 47.38
N PRO A 18 23.25 83.43 46.39
CA PRO A 18 21.90 83.23 45.87
C PRO A 18 21.55 81.80 45.40
N PRO A 19 22.47 80.98 44.86
CA PRO A 19 22.14 79.59 44.52
C PRO A 19 22.09 78.60 45.70
N PHE A 20 22.38 79.02 46.94
CA PHE A 20 22.24 78.21 48.17
C PHE A 20 21.28 78.81 49.20
N ASP A 21 20.31 79.63 48.75
CA ASP A 21 19.28 80.15 49.63
C ASP A 21 18.27 79.06 50.01
N VAL A 22 18.42 78.51 51.22
CA VAL A 22 17.64 77.38 51.72
C VAL A 22 16.15 77.64 51.84
N THR A 23 15.73 78.91 51.86
CA THR A 23 14.32 79.31 51.92
C THR A 23 13.54 78.96 50.63
N THR A 24 14.24 78.86 49.49
CA THR A 24 13.64 78.47 48.20
C THR A 24 13.57 76.95 47.97
N PHE A 25 14.33 76.16 48.74
CA PHE A 25 14.30 74.69 48.61
C PHE A 25 12.97 74.09 49.09
N GLN A 26 12.32 74.67 50.11
CA GLN A 26 11.04 74.15 50.61
C GLN A 26 9.91 74.20 49.56
N PRO A 27 9.62 75.33 48.90
CA PRO A 27 8.67 75.38 47.80
C PRO A 27 9.00 74.42 46.65
N GLN A 28 10.30 74.31 46.30
CA GLN A 28 10.75 73.41 45.23
C GLN A 28 10.51 71.94 45.56
N VAL A 29 10.79 71.52 46.80
CA VAL A 29 10.54 70.14 47.27
C VAL A 29 9.04 69.84 47.32
N VAL A 30 8.20 70.80 47.74
CA VAL A 30 6.73 70.62 47.72
C VAL A 30 6.22 70.43 46.29
N TRP A 31 6.67 71.26 45.33
CA TRP A 31 6.27 71.11 43.93
C TRP A 31 6.81 69.83 43.28
N LEU A 32 8.04 69.45 43.61
CA LEU A 32 8.61 68.16 43.22
C LEU A 32 7.75 67.00 43.74
N ALA A 33 7.34 67.04 45.01
CA ALA A 33 6.48 66.00 45.59
C ALA A 33 5.12 65.93 44.88
N ILE A 34 4.49 67.08 44.61
CA ILE A 34 3.21 67.14 43.90
C ILE A 34 3.34 66.57 42.48
N SER A 35 4.34 67.00 41.72
CA SER A 35 4.56 66.52 40.35
C SER A 35 4.96 65.04 40.31
N PHE A 36 5.77 64.57 41.27
CA PHE A 36 6.13 63.17 41.42
C PHE A 36 4.92 62.30 41.74
N VAL A 37 4.07 62.72 42.68
CA VAL A 37 2.82 62.01 43.01
C VAL A 37 1.88 61.97 41.81
N LEU A 38 1.72 63.09 41.10
CA LEU A 38 0.91 63.14 39.88
C LEU A 38 1.43 62.16 38.82
N PHE A 39 2.74 62.15 38.57
CA PHE A 39 3.39 61.23 37.64
C PHE A 39 3.26 59.76 38.08
N TYR A 40 3.44 59.49 39.37
CA TYR A 40 3.25 58.16 39.96
C TYR A 40 1.82 57.65 39.76
N VAL A 41 0.81 58.50 39.95
CA VAL A 41 -0.59 58.16 39.68
C VAL A 41 -0.79 57.86 38.19
N ILE A 42 -0.21 58.63 37.28
CA ILE A 42 -0.32 58.36 35.84
C ILE A 42 0.32 57.01 35.47
N LEU A 43 1.53 56.73 35.97
CA LEU A 43 2.21 55.45 35.74
C LEU A 43 1.42 54.25 36.28
N SER A 44 0.99 54.35 37.54
CA SER A 44 0.25 53.28 38.22
C SER A 44 -1.13 53.03 37.63
N ARG A 45 -1.84 54.09 37.22
CA ARG A 45 -3.21 53.98 36.72
C ARG A 45 -3.31 53.77 35.22
N LEU A 46 -2.30 54.14 34.43
CA LEU A 46 -2.40 54.16 32.97
C LEU A 46 -1.36 53.27 32.27
N VAL A 47 -0.09 53.32 32.70
CA VAL A 47 1.02 52.64 31.99
C VAL A 47 1.13 51.18 32.42
N LEU A 48 1.18 50.93 33.73
CA LEU A 48 1.20 49.58 34.31
C LEU A 48 0.05 48.68 33.82
N PRO A 49 -1.23 49.10 33.86
CA PRO A 49 -2.31 48.25 33.38
C PRO A 49 -2.25 47.97 31.88
N ARG A 50 -1.68 48.86 31.06
CA ARG A 50 -1.49 48.60 29.62
C ARG A 50 -0.43 47.51 29.38
N ILE A 51 0.68 47.56 30.11
CA ILE A 51 1.73 46.53 30.00
C ILE A 51 1.21 45.18 30.49
N GLN A 52 0.48 45.17 31.61
CA GLN A 52 -0.14 43.95 32.13
C GLN A 52 -1.11 43.32 31.13
N ARG A 53 -1.93 44.13 30.44
CA ARG A 53 -2.84 43.62 29.40
C ARG A 53 -2.10 42.93 28.25
N VAL A 54 -1.02 43.52 27.76
CA VAL A 54 -0.24 42.93 26.65
C VAL A 54 0.45 41.64 27.07
N MET A 55 0.94 41.56 28.31
CA MET A 55 1.52 40.33 28.85
C MET A 55 0.45 39.24 29.01
N ALA A 56 -0.70 39.58 29.60
CA ALA A 56 -1.82 38.65 29.76
C ALA A 56 -2.33 38.12 28.41
N GLU A 57 -2.49 38.98 27.40
CA GLU A 57 -2.92 38.58 26.06
C GLU A 57 -1.91 37.62 25.39
N ARG A 58 -0.61 37.84 25.60
CA ARG A 58 0.42 36.93 25.10
C ARG A 58 0.41 35.59 25.82
N GLU A 59 0.30 35.60 27.15
CA GLU A 59 0.22 34.39 27.95
C GLU A 59 -1.01 33.56 27.56
N GLU A 60 -2.17 34.19 27.44
CA GLU A 60 -3.42 33.55 27.00
C GLU A 60 -3.27 32.96 25.59
N ARG A 61 -2.68 33.70 24.65
CA ARG A 61 -2.46 33.21 23.30
C ARG A 61 -1.50 32.03 23.25
N ILE A 62 -0.39 32.07 24.01
CA ILE A 62 0.56 30.97 24.09
C ILE A 62 -0.11 29.74 24.70
N ALA A 63 -0.88 29.90 25.77
CA ALA A 63 -1.62 28.80 26.38
C ALA A 63 -2.62 28.19 25.38
N ALA A 64 -3.39 29.02 24.66
CA ALA A 64 -4.32 28.55 23.64
C ALA A 64 -3.62 27.82 22.49
N ASP A 65 -2.48 28.34 22.01
CA ASP A 65 -1.69 27.70 20.94
C ASP A 65 -1.11 26.35 21.40
N LEU A 66 -0.70 26.24 22.68
CA LEU A 66 -0.20 24.99 23.26
C LEU A 66 -1.31 23.95 23.44
N ASP A 67 -2.47 24.36 23.96
CA ASP A 67 -3.63 23.48 24.12
C ASP A 67 -4.12 22.95 22.76
N GLU A 68 -4.15 23.81 21.75
CA GLU A 68 -4.51 23.43 20.39
C GLU A 68 -3.47 22.49 19.77
N ALA A 69 -2.18 22.75 19.99
CA ALA A 69 -1.12 21.86 19.54
C ALA A 69 -1.20 20.48 20.20
N GLU A 70 -1.51 20.41 21.50
CA GLU A 70 -1.70 19.14 22.22
C GLU A 70 -2.93 18.39 21.72
N ARG A 71 -4.05 19.10 21.48
CA ARG A 71 -5.26 18.51 20.88
C ARG A 71 -4.98 17.92 19.51
N LEU A 72 -4.33 18.68 18.62
CA LEU A 72 -3.96 18.22 17.29
C LEU A 72 -2.97 17.06 17.36
N HIS A 73 -2.02 17.08 18.29
CA HIS A 73 -1.09 15.97 18.48
C HIS A 73 -1.82 14.68 18.88
N LYS A 74 -2.78 14.78 19.80
CA LYS A 74 -3.60 13.65 20.23
C LYS A 74 -4.45 13.09 19.09
N GLU A 75 -5.13 13.96 18.32
CA GLU A 75 -5.90 13.55 17.14
C GLU A 75 -5.03 12.85 16.09
N LEU A 76 -3.80 13.34 15.90
CA LEU A 76 -2.85 12.74 14.96
C LEU A 76 -2.41 11.36 15.45
N GLU A 77 -2.18 11.17 16.74
CA GLU A 77 -1.81 9.87 17.30
C GLU A 77 -2.96 8.86 17.19
N GLU A 78 -4.19 9.27 17.51
CA GLU A 78 -5.40 8.46 17.30
C GLU A 78 -5.58 8.07 15.82
N LEU A 79 -5.34 9.02 14.90
CA LEU A 79 -5.42 8.77 13.47
C LEU A 79 -4.31 7.81 12.99
N LYS A 80 -3.09 7.94 13.51
CA LYS A 80 -1.98 7.02 13.19
C LYS A 80 -2.31 5.60 13.62
N GLU A 81 -2.83 5.42 14.83
CA GLU A 81 -3.24 4.09 15.32
C GLU A 81 -4.32 3.50 14.41
N ALA A 82 -5.36 4.28 14.08
CA ALA A 82 -6.42 3.85 13.17
C ALA A 82 -5.91 3.49 11.76
N ILE A 83 -4.95 4.26 11.22
CA ILE A 83 -4.32 3.94 9.93
C ILE A 83 -3.48 2.66 10.02
N ALA A 84 -2.73 2.48 11.10
CA ALA A 84 -1.93 1.28 11.32
C ALA A 84 -2.81 0.02 11.39
N GLU A 85 -3.92 0.08 12.13
CA GLU A 85 -4.92 -0.98 12.21
C GLU A 85 -5.53 -1.28 10.83
N ARG A 86 -6.01 -0.25 10.11
CA ARG A 86 -6.58 -0.42 8.76
C ARG A 86 -5.58 -1.02 7.77
N LEU A 87 -4.30 -0.66 7.87
CA LEU A 87 -3.25 -1.22 7.02
C LEU A 87 -2.98 -2.69 7.36
N ALA A 88 -2.98 -3.05 8.65
CA ALA A 88 -2.86 -4.44 9.08
C ALA A 88 -4.04 -5.28 8.59
N GLU A 89 -5.28 -4.81 8.76
CA GLU A 89 -6.48 -5.47 8.26
C GLU A 89 -6.47 -5.61 6.72
N ALA A 90 -6.07 -4.57 6.00
CA ALA A 90 -5.97 -4.61 4.54
C ALA A 90 -4.96 -5.66 4.08
N ARG A 91 -3.80 -5.76 4.74
CA ARG A 91 -2.79 -6.79 4.46
C ARG A 91 -3.31 -8.19 4.73
N THR A 92 -3.97 -8.42 5.87
CA THR A 92 -4.58 -9.70 6.21
C THR A 92 -5.65 -10.09 5.20
N ARG A 93 -6.53 -9.15 4.81
CA ARG A 93 -7.54 -9.39 3.76
C ARG A 93 -6.90 -9.72 2.41
N ALA A 94 -5.86 -9.00 2.01
CA ALA A 94 -5.15 -9.28 0.76
C ALA A 94 -4.51 -10.68 0.75
N GLN A 95 -3.87 -11.07 1.86
CA GLN A 95 -3.32 -12.41 2.03
C GLN A 95 -4.42 -13.49 1.97
N GLY A 96 -5.56 -13.25 2.63
CA GLY A 96 -6.70 -14.16 2.58
C GLY A 96 -7.35 -14.27 1.19
N ILE A 97 -7.36 -13.19 0.40
CA ILE A 97 -7.80 -13.24 -0.99
C ILE A 97 -6.81 -14.05 -1.83
N LEU A 98 -5.50 -13.83 -1.66
CA LEU A 98 -4.48 -14.55 -2.42
C LEU A 98 -4.47 -16.05 -2.10
N ALA A 99 -4.66 -16.42 -0.83
CA ALA A 99 -4.78 -17.81 -0.42
C ALA A 99 -5.99 -18.48 -1.07
N ARG A 100 -7.19 -17.88 -0.95
CA ARG A 100 -8.41 -18.40 -1.57
C ARG A 100 -8.29 -18.52 -3.09
N ALA A 101 -7.75 -17.50 -3.75
CA ALA A 101 -7.54 -17.54 -5.20
C ALA A 101 -6.58 -18.66 -5.62
N ARG A 102 -5.52 -18.93 -4.84
CA ARG A 102 -4.61 -20.06 -5.11
C ARG A 102 -5.30 -21.41 -4.94
N ASP A 103 -6.09 -21.55 -3.88
CA ASP A 103 -6.83 -22.79 -3.61
C ASP A 103 -7.89 -23.04 -4.69
N GLU A 104 -8.66 -22.03 -5.07
CA GLU A 104 -9.64 -22.10 -6.15
C GLU A 104 -9.00 -22.44 -7.51
N MET A 105 -7.87 -21.80 -7.83
CA MET A 105 -7.14 -22.08 -9.08
C MET A 105 -6.57 -23.50 -9.09
N ARG A 106 -6.05 -23.98 -7.96
CA ARG A 106 -5.56 -25.34 -7.83
C ARG A 106 -6.69 -26.35 -8.03
N GLU A 107 -7.80 -26.16 -7.32
CA GLU A 107 -8.95 -27.06 -7.43
C GLU A 107 -9.52 -27.06 -8.86
N LYS A 108 -9.63 -25.89 -9.48
CA LYS A 108 -10.05 -25.78 -10.89
C LYS A 108 -9.09 -26.52 -11.82
N SER A 109 -7.78 -26.36 -11.64
CA SER A 109 -6.78 -27.07 -12.44
C SER A 109 -6.87 -28.58 -12.26
N GLU A 110 -7.04 -29.06 -11.03
CA GLU A 110 -7.21 -30.50 -10.74
C GLU A 110 -8.47 -31.06 -11.40
N ARG A 111 -9.59 -30.33 -11.35
CA ARG A 111 -10.83 -30.72 -12.05
C ARG A 111 -10.67 -30.73 -13.57
N GLU A 112 -10.02 -29.72 -14.14
CA GLU A 112 -9.77 -29.64 -15.59
C GLU A 112 -8.84 -30.76 -16.07
N LEU A 113 -7.79 -31.08 -15.30
CA LEU A 113 -6.90 -32.20 -15.59
C LEU A 113 -7.65 -33.53 -15.52
N ALA A 114 -8.42 -33.78 -14.47
CA ALA A 114 -9.21 -35.01 -14.35
C ALA A 114 -10.22 -35.18 -15.51
N ALA A 115 -10.91 -34.10 -15.89
CA ALA A 115 -11.83 -34.12 -17.02
C ALA A 115 -11.10 -34.32 -18.37
N LEU A 116 -9.89 -33.80 -18.52
CA LEU A 116 -9.07 -34.01 -19.70
C LEU A 116 -8.58 -35.46 -19.78
N GLU A 117 -8.12 -36.03 -18.68
CA GLU A 117 -7.69 -37.42 -18.58
C GLU A 117 -8.83 -38.38 -18.93
N GLU A 118 -10.04 -38.14 -18.42
CA GLU A 118 -11.23 -38.92 -18.77
C GLU A 118 -11.53 -38.85 -20.27
N ARG A 119 -11.55 -37.64 -20.85
CA ARG A 119 -11.78 -37.45 -22.29
C ARG A 119 -10.70 -38.12 -23.14
N LEU A 120 -9.44 -37.99 -22.76
CA LEU A 120 -8.33 -38.62 -23.47
C LEU A 120 -8.43 -40.14 -23.39
N GLY A 121 -8.71 -40.70 -22.20
CA GLY A 121 -8.93 -42.13 -22.02
C GLY A 121 -10.08 -42.65 -22.89
N GLN A 122 -11.16 -41.90 -22.99
CA GLN A 122 -12.29 -42.27 -23.85
C GLN A 122 -11.94 -42.23 -25.33
N ARG A 123 -11.24 -41.18 -25.79
CA ARG A 123 -10.77 -41.10 -27.19
C ARG A 123 -9.78 -42.20 -27.55
N ILE A 124 -8.93 -42.62 -26.61
CA ILE A 124 -8.02 -43.75 -26.81
C ILE A 124 -8.83 -45.04 -27.01
N ARG A 125 -9.80 -45.32 -26.14
CA ARG A 125 -10.67 -46.51 -26.27
C ARG A 125 -11.46 -46.51 -27.57
N ASP A 126 -12.04 -45.36 -27.94
CA ASP A 126 -12.79 -45.24 -29.19
C ASP A 126 -11.89 -45.51 -30.41
N ALA A 127 -10.66 -45.00 -30.39
CA ALA A 127 -9.67 -45.26 -31.45
C ALA A 127 -9.21 -46.73 -31.48
N GLU A 128 -9.00 -47.35 -30.31
CA GLU A 128 -8.69 -48.78 -30.20
C GLU A 128 -9.82 -49.65 -30.79
N ASP A 129 -11.07 -49.32 -30.48
CA ASP A 129 -12.26 -50.00 -31.02
C ASP A 129 -12.42 -49.79 -32.54
N GLU A 130 -12.10 -48.60 -33.05
CA GLU A 130 -12.12 -48.31 -34.49
C GLU A 130 -11.03 -49.11 -35.22
N ILE A 131 -9.82 -49.16 -34.67
CA ILE A 131 -8.71 -49.96 -35.21
C ILE A 131 -9.07 -51.45 -35.21
N ALA A 132 -9.66 -51.96 -34.12
CA ALA A 132 -10.10 -53.34 -34.03
C ALA A 132 -11.15 -53.67 -35.10
N ARG A 133 -12.17 -52.81 -35.26
CA ARG A 133 -13.19 -52.98 -36.31
C ARG A 133 -12.62 -52.93 -37.72
N ALA A 134 -11.74 -51.98 -38.01
CA ALA A 134 -11.08 -51.88 -39.30
C ALA A 134 -10.23 -53.12 -39.61
N LYS A 135 -9.53 -53.65 -38.60
CA LYS A 135 -8.78 -54.90 -38.71
C LYS A 135 -9.72 -56.07 -39.03
N ASP A 136 -10.81 -56.21 -38.31
CA ASP A 136 -11.78 -57.29 -38.53
C ASP A 136 -12.45 -57.20 -39.90
N GLU A 137 -12.76 -55.99 -40.39
CA GLU A 137 -13.29 -55.77 -41.73
C GLU A 137 -12.28 -56.18 -42.82
N ILE A 138 -11.02 -55.76 -42.70
CA ILE A 138 -9.96 -56.12 -43.64
C ILE A 138 -9.75 -57.65 -43.64
N LEU A 139 -9.67 -58.26 -42.44
CA LEU A 139 -9.52 -59.71 -42.32
C LEU A 139 -10.71 -60.48 -42.92
N GLY A 140 -11.93 -59.94 -42.81
CA GLY A 140 -13.13 -60.49 -43.44
C GLY A 140 -13.12 -60.38 -44.97
N ARG A 141 -12.52 -59.32 -45.52
CA ARG A 141 -12.40 -59.07 -46.96
C ARG A 141 -11.17 -59.70 -47.63
N ILE A 142 -10.20 -60.18 -46.85
CA ILE A 142 -8.95 -60.74 -47.37
C ILE A 142 -9.18 -61.86 -48.39
N ASP A 143 -10.19 -62.71 -48.18
CA ASP A 143 -10.45 -63.83 -49.09
C ASP A 143 -10.96 -63.34 -50.46
N GLU A 144 -11.78 -62.29 -50.45
CA GLU A 144 -12.32 -61.65 -51.66
C GLU A 144 -11.20 -60.94 -52.44
N ILE A 145 -10.33 -60.20 -51.74
CA ILE A 145 -9.17 -59.53 -52.34
C ILE A 145 -8.17 -60.55 -52.90
N ALA A 146 -7.93 -61.65 -52.18
CA ALA A 146 -7.03 -62.71 -52.64
C ALA A 146 -7.59 -63.40 -53.89
N HIS A 147 -8.90 -63.64 -53.93
CA HIS A 147 -9.58 -64.19 -55.09
C HIS A 147 -9.45 -63.24 -56.30
N GLU A 148 -9.74 -61.95 -56.14
CA GLU A 148 -9.62 -60.93 -57.19
C GLU A 148 -8.17 -60.80 -57.70
N ALA A 149 -7.18 -60.82 -56.79
CA ALA A 149 -5.77 -60.76 -57.15
C ALA A 149 -5.31 -61.99 -57.96
N VAL A 150 -5.74 -63.20 -57.59
CA VAL A 150 -5.47 -64.43 -58.36
C VAL A 150 -6.06 -64.31 -59.76
N HIS A 151 -7.34 -63.93 -59.88
CA HIS A 151 -7.98 -63.72 -61.19
C HIS A 151 -7.24 -62.70 -62.05
N GLY A 152 -6.86 -61.54 -61.48
CA GLY A 152 -6.12 -60.51 -62.21
C GLY A 152 -4.75 -60.96 -62.72
N VAL A 153 -4.04 -61.78 -61.95
CA VAL A 153 -2.74 -62.35 -62.36
C VAL A 153 -2.91 -63.37 -63.48
N PHE A 154 -3.87 -64.30 -63.37
CA PHE A 154 -4.13 -65.32 -64.39
C PHE A 154 -4.62 -64.71 -65.70
N ALA A 155 -5.50 -63.71 -65.64
CA ALA A 155 -5.98 -62.96 -66.80
C ALA A 155 -4.84 -62.24 -67.54
N ARG A 156 -3.87 -61.67 -66.80
CA ARG A 156 -2.74 -60.94 -67.41
C ARG A 156 -1.66 -61.84 -68.00
N LEU A 157 -1.52 -63.05 -67.47
CA LEU A 157 -0.57 -64.05 -67.96
C LEU A 157 -1.14 -64.95 -69.06
N GLY A 158 -2.45 -64.86 -69.35
CA GLY A 158 -3.11 -65.62 -70.43
C GLY A 158 -3.30 -67.11 -70.12
N PHE A 159 -3.33 -67.48 -68.84
CA PHE A 159 -3.63 -68.84 -68.39
C PHE A 159 -5.15 -69.08 -68.30
N SER A 160 -5.57 -70.35 -68.34
CA SER A 160 -6.96 -70.73 -68.04
C SER A 160 -7.26 -70.42 -66.57
N GLU A 161 -8.35 -69.68 -66.31
CA GLU A 161 -8.80 -69.35 -64.96
C GLU A 161 -9.06 -70.64 -64.15
N PRO A 162 -8.46 -70.78 -62.96
CA PRO A 162 -8.80 -71.87 -62.04
C PRO A 162 -10.25 -71.71 -61.54
N GLY A 163 -10.92 -72.83 -61.26
CA GLY A 163 -12.30 -72.80 -60.76
C GLY A 163 -12.40 -72.16 -59.38
N GLU A 164 -13.52 -71.47 -59.09
CA GLU A 164 -13.77 -70.80 -57.79
C GLU A 164 -13.53 -71.72 -56.58
N ASP A 165 -13.91 -73.00 -56.69
CA ASP A 165 -13.74 -73.99 -55.62
C ASP A 165 -12.26 -74.34 -55.36
N GLU A 166 -11.44 -74.35 -56.42
CA GLU A 166 -10.02 -74.70 -56.37
C GLU A 166 -9.19 -73.55 -55.76
N ILE A 167 -9.55 -72.30 -56.07
CA ILE A 167 -8.97 -71.10 -55.45
C ILE A 167 -9.33 -71.06 -53.96
N ARG A 168 -10.59 -71.36 -53.62
CA ARG A 168 -11.06 -71.37 -52.22
C ARG A 168 -10.33 -72.43 -51.39
N GLU A 169 -10.18 -73.64 -51.89
CA GLU A 169 -9.46 -74.72 -51.21
C GLU A 169 -7.97 -74.36 -51.00
N ALA A 170 -7.32 -73.78 -52.01
CA ALA A 170 -5.93 -73.34 -51.91
C ALA A 170 -5.74 -72.22 -50.88
N LEU A 171 -6.66 -71.25 -50.82
CA LEU A 171 -6.66 -70.17 -49.83
C LEU A 171 -6.87 -70.69 -48.40
N GLU A 172 -7.80 -71.62 -48.18
CA GLU A 172 -8.02 -72.25 -46.87
C GLU A 172 -6.76 -73.01 -46.39
N LYS A 173 -6.09 -73.72 -47.30
CA LYS A 173 -4.84 -74.44 -47.00
C LYS A 173 -3.72 -73.48 -46.60
N ALA A 174 -3.57 -72.37 -47.33
CA ALA A 174 -2.59 -71.32 -47.01
C ALA A 174 -2.90 -70.65 -45.66
N ARG A 175 -4.18 -70.39 -45.34
CA ARG A 175 -4.60 -69.84 -44.04
C ARG A 175 -4.22 -70.75 -42.88
N ARG A 176 -4.48 -72.07 -42.98
CA ARG A 176 -4.12 -73.04 -41.93
C ARG A 176 -2.61 -73.09 -41.70
N GLN A 177 -1.81 -73.07 -42.77
CA GLN A 177 -0.35 -73.02 -42.66
C GLN A 177 0.17 -71.75 -41.98
N THR A 178 -0.49 -70.62 -42.21
CA THR A 178 -0.09 -69.34 -41.60
C THR A 178 -0.49 -69.28 -40.11
N GLN A 179 -1.61 -69.91 -39.73
CA GLN A 179 -2.05 -70.02 -38.33
C GLN A 179 -1.23 -71.03 -37.51
N GLU A 180 -0.67 -72.07 -38.12
CA GLU A 180 0.23 -73.02 -37.44
C GLU A 180 1.65 -72.44 -37.21
N ALA A 181 2.02 -71.38 -37.94
CA ALA A 181 3.35 -70.76 -37.88
C ALA A 181 3.43 -69.49 -36.99
N ALA A 182 2.29 -68.98 -36.51
CA ALA A 182 2.18 -67.78 -35.66
C ALA A 182 1.83 -68.17 -34.22
#